data_AF-A0AAV8Z8V9-F1
#
_entry.id   AF-A0AAV8Z8V9-F1
#
_cell.length_a   1.000
_cell.length_b   1.000
_cell.length_c   1.000
_cell.angle_alpha   90.00
_cell.angle_beta   90.00
_cell.angle_gamma   90.00
#
_symmetry.space_group_name_H-M   'P 1'
#
loop_
_entity.id
_entity.type
_entity.pdbx_description
1 polymer ?
#
loop_
_entity_poly.entity_id
_entity_poly.type
_entity_poly.pdbx_seq_one_letter_code
_entity_poly.pdbx_strand_id
1 'polypeptide(L)'
;MKDYPKYEFAYGVEDHRTGDIHSQRESRNGDSLNGEYSFHEADGTVRIVKYAVDKYSGFNTVVERFGQANVNEFKGHVTTSAWKTVGASTEYQYQY
;
A
#
# COMPACT_ATOMS: atom_id res chain seq x y z
N MET A 1 -18.70 -29.78 5.92
CA MET A 1 -17.35 -29.40 6.37
C MET A 1 -17.18 -27.93 6.03
N LYS A 2 -16.76 -27.09 6.98
CA LYS A 2 -16.57 -25.65 6.74
C LYS A 2 -15.18 -25.47 6.10
N ASP A 3 -15.07 -24.69 5.04
CA ASP A 3 -13.79 -24.46 4.37
C ASP A 3 -12.80 -23.79 5.34
N TYR A 4 -11.55 -24.25 5.33
CA TYR A 4 -10.45 -23.71 6.13
C TYR A 4 -9.27 -23.36 5.21
N PRO A 5 -9.35 -22.23 4.49
CA PRO A 5 -8.30 -21.83 3.56
C PRO A 5 -7.02 -21.51 4.31
N LYS A 6 -5.89 -22.05 3.84
CA LYS A 6 -4.57 -21.76 4.37
C LYS A 6 -3.57 -21.63 3.24
N TYR A 7 -2.94 -20.46 3.13
CA TYR A 7 -1.89 -20.20 2.15
C TYR A 7 -0.97 -19.08 2.62
N GLU A 8 0.20 -19.03 2.01
CA GLU A 8 1.12 -17.91 2.10
C GLU A 8 1.74 -17.69 0.73
N PHE A 9 1.88 -16.43 0.33
CA PHE A 9 2.61 -16.08 -0.88
C PHE A 9 3.36 -14.76 -0.69
N ALA A 10 4.44 -14.60 -1.46
CA ALA A 10 5.13 -13.35 -1.59
C ALA A 10 5.76 -13.25 -2.99
N TYR A 11 5.79 -12.04 -3.53
CA TYR A 11 6.49 -11.73 -4.77
C TYR A 11 7.02 -10.30 -4.75
N GLY A 12 7.98 -9.99 -5.60
CA GLY A 12 8.46 -8.63 -5.80
C GLY A 12 9.21 -8.48 -7.10
N VAL A 13 9.30 -7.25 -7.56
CA VAL A 13 10.07 -6.80 -8.72
C VAL A 13 10.99 -5.68 -8.26
N GLU A 14 12.23 -5.74 -8.74
CA GLU A 14 13.22 -4.68 -8.56
C GLU A 14 13.94 -4.46 -9.90
N ASP A 15 13.34 -3.62 -10.76
CA ASP A 15 13.91 -3.20 -12.04
C ASP A 15 14.32 -1.72 -12.00
N HIS A 16 15.60 -1.48 -11.71
CA HIS A 16 16.19 -0.13 -11.69
C HIS A 16 16.20 0.55 -13.07
N ARG A 17 16.07 -0.19 -14.17
CA ARG A 17 16.05 0.38 -15.52
C ARG A 17 14.69 0.96 -15.86
N THR A 18 13.60 0.34 -15.41
CA THR A 18 12.23 0.88 -15.58
C THR A 18 11.77 1.74 -14.41
N GLY A 19 12.44 1.62 -13.25
CA GLY A 19 11.99 2.20 -11.99
C GLY A 19 10.88 1.38 -11.31
N ASP A 20 10.59 0.19 -11.81
CA ASP A 20 9.55 -0.68 -11.27
C ASP A 20 10.09 -1.43 -10.04
N ILE A 21 9.75 -0.92 -8.87
CA ILE A 21 10.14 -1.49 -7.58
C ILE A 21 8.86 -1.66 -6.77
N HIS A 22 8.41 -2.91 -6.64
CA HIS A 22 7.22 -3.25 -5.88
C HIS A 22 7.31 -4.63 -5.25
N SER A 23 6.57 -4.85 -4.17
CA SER A 23 6.47 -6.18 -3.54
C SER A 23 5.10 -6.39 -2.90
N GLN A 24 4.68 -7.65 -2.82
CA GLN A 24 3.48 -8.07 -2.10
C GLN A 24 3.79 -9.29 -1.23
N ARG A 25 3.16 -9.38 -0.07
CA ARG A 25 3.06 -10.62 0.71
C ARG A 25 1.67 -10.76 1.29
N GLU A 26 1.20 -11.99 1.44
CA GLU A 26 -0.06 -12.29 2.11
C GLU A 26 -0.01 -13.66 2.77
N SER A 27 -0.60 -13.76 3.96
CA SER A 27 -0.83 -15.02 4.68
C SER A 27 -2.30 -15.10 5.08
N ARG A 28 -2.91 -16.26 4.83
CA ARG A 28 -4.27 -16.57 5.26
C ARG A 28 -4.28 -17.84 6.08
N ASN A 29 -5.01 -17.80 7.19
CA ASN A 29 -5.28 -18.92 8.06
C ASN A 29 -6.75 -18.91 8.50
N GLY A 30 -7.59 -19.65 7.78
CA GLY A 30 -9.04 -19.64 7.95
C GLY A 30 -9.64 -18.26 7.67
N ASP A 31 -10.25 -17.67 8.70
CA ASP A 31 -10.89 -16.35 8.64
C ASP A 31 -9.91 -15.19 8.88
N SER A 32 -8.66 -15.48 9.25
CA SER A 32 -7.62 -14.47 9.46
C SER A 32 -6.75 -14.32 8.22
N LEU A 33 -6.61 -13.09 7.72
CA LEU A 33 -5.73 -12.76 6.61
C LEU A 33 -4.92 -11.51 6.95
N ASN A 34 -3.65 -11.49 6.59
CA ASN A 34 -2.78 -10.33 6.69
C ASN A 34 -1.95 -10.23 5.42
N GLY A 35 -1.71 -9.01 4.96
CA GLY A 35 -0.84 -8.79 3.83
C GLY A 35 -0.30 -7.37 3.77
N GLU A 36 0.67 -7.20 2.90
CA GLU A 36 1.35 -5.94 2.66
C GLU A 36 1.63 -5.82 1.17
N TYR A 37 1.40 -4.63 0.62
CA TYR A 37 1.82 -4.24 -0.73
C TYR A 37 2.69 -2.99 -0.65
N SER A 38 3.80 -2.94 -1.38
CA SER A 38 4.65 -1.75 -1.49
C SER A 38 4.99 -1.45 -2.93
N PHE A 39 5.11 -0.17 -3.27
CA PHE A 39 5.55 0.27 -4.60
C PHE A 39 6.16 1.67 -4.55
N HIS A 40 7.14 1.91 -5.42
CA HIS A 40 7.68 3.24 -5.70
C HIS A 40 6.70 4.03 -6.58
N GLU A 41 6.36 5.25 -6.15
CA GLU A 41 5.48 6.15 -6.89
C GLU A 41 6.27 7.06 -7.82
N ALA A 42 5.61 7.55 -8.87
CA ALA A 42 6.24 8.43 -9.86
C ALA A 42 6.80 9.73 -9.27
N ASP A 43 6.25 10.22 -8.16
CA ASP A 43 6.73 11.43 -7.49
C ASP A 43 7.94 11.19 -6.56
N GLY A 44 8.51 9.98 -6.56
CA GLY A 44 9.67 9.59 -5.77
C GLY A 44 9.35 9.14 -4.36
N THR A 45 8.07 9.03 -3.99
CA THR A 45 7.66 8.45 -2.72
C THR A 45 7.55 6.92 -2.79
N VAL A 46 7.54 6.27 -1.64
CA VAL A 46 7.23 4.84 -1.52
C VAL A 46 5.94 4.70 -0.73
N ARG A 47 4.98 3.97 -1.27
CA ARG A 47 3.74 3.64 -0.57
C ARG A 47 3.82 2.22 -0.04
N ILE A 48 3.40 2.02 1.21
CA ILE A 48 3.21 0.70 1.82
C ILE A 48 1.77 0.63 2.31
N VAL A 49 1.03 -0.38 1.87
CA VAL A 49 -0.34 -0.66 2.31
C VAL A 49 -0.31 -1.97 3.09
N LYS A 50 -0.60 -1.92 4.38
CA LYS A 50 -0.75 -3.09 5.25
C LYS A 50 -2.23 -3.34 5.44
N TYR A 51 -2.69 -4.55 5.18
CA TYR A 51 -4.11 -4.91 5.32
C TYR A 51 -4.28 -6.16 6.17
N ALA A 52 -5.36 -6.20 6.93
CA ALA A 52 -5.73 -7.31 7.80
C ALA A 52 -7.23 -7.57 7.71
N VAL A 53 -7.61 -8.85 7.75
CA VAL A 53 -8.99 -9.30 7.84
C VAL A 53 -9.11 -10.27 9.00
N ASP A 54 -10.12 -10.08 9.84
CA ASP A 54 -10.60 -11.12 10.75
C ASP A 54 -12.13 -11.12 10.86
N LYS A 55 -12.69 -12.24 11.33
CA LYS A 55 -14.15 -12.43 11.42
C LYS A 55 -14.88 -11.48 12.37
N TYR A 56 -14.18 -10.78 13.25
CA TYR A 56 -14.74 -9.86 14.22
C TYR A 56 -14.62 -8.41 13.75
N SER A 57 -13.43 -7.99 13.32
CA SER A 57 -13.13 -6.61 12.92
C SER A 57 -13.38 -6.32 11.44
N GLY A 58 -13.59 -7.35 10.61
CA GLY A 58 -13.70 -7.19 9.17
C GLY A 58 -12.36 -6.81 8.53
N PHE A 59 -12.39 -6.03 7.45
CA PHE A 59 -11.20 -5.56 6.75
C PHE A 59 -10.68 -4.25 7.35
N ASN A 60 -9.40 -4.20 7.67
CA ASN A 60 -8.69 -3.03 8.18
C ASN A 60 -7.43 -2.79 7.36
N THR A 61 -7.07 -1.51 7.14
CA THR A 61 -5.90 -1.15 6.34
C THR A 61 -5.14 0.01 6.97
N VAL A 62 -3.81 0.05 6.80
CA VAL A 62 -2.96 1.18 7.14
C VAL A 62 -2.11 1.50 5.93
N VAL A 63 -2.14 2.76 5.50
CA VAL A 63 -1.33 3.26 4.40
C VAL A 63 -0.22 4.13 4.96
N GLU A 64 1.02 3.75 4.66
CA GLU A 64 2.23 4.49 4.99
C GLU A 64 2.83 5.03 3.70
N ARG A 65 3.33 6.26 3.76
CA ARG A 65 4.02 6.91 2.64
C ARG A 65 5.35 7.47 3.11
N PHE A 66 6.41 7.10 2.42
CA PHE A 66 7.78 7.50 2.71
C PHE A 66 8.35 8.34 1.58
N GLY A 67 9.31 9.23 1.92
CA GLY A 67 9.94 10.12 0.96
C GLY A 67 9.25 11.47 0.82
N GLN A 68 9.81 12.33 -0.03
CA GLN A 68 9.27 13.65 -0.35
C GLN A 68 8.69 13.62 -1.77
N ALA A 69 7.39 13.92 -1.88
CA ALA A 69 6.72 14.02 -3.16
C ALA A 69 7.32 15.18 -3.99
N ASN A 70 7.85 14.86 -5.16
CA ASN A 70 8.28 15.85 -6.13
C ASN A 70 7.06 16.42 -6.85
N VAL A 71 6.58 17.57 -6.40
CA VAL A 71 5.34 18.22 -6.89
C VAL A 71 5.49 18.84 -8.29
N ASN A 72 6.66 18.73 -8.92
CA ASN A 72 7.01 19.50 -10.12
C ASN A 72 6.74 18.77 -11.46
N GLU A 73 6.24 17.54 -11.46
CA GLU A 73 6.17 16.72 -12.70
C GLU A 73 4.77 16.49 -13.29
N PHE A 74 3.68 16.97 -12.68
CA PHE A 74 2.37 16.95 -13.34
C PHE A 74 2.17 18.19 -14.23
N LYS A 75 2.69 18.15 -15.46
CA LYS A 75 2.24 19.03 -16.57
C LYS A 75 0.87 18.60 -17.15
N GLY A 76 -0.03 18.14 -16.30
CA GLY A 76 -1.45 17.98 -16.59
C GLY A 76 -2.19 18.82 -15.56
N HIS A 77 -2.86 19.89 -16.01
CA HIS A 77 -3.69 20.73 -15.15
C HIS A 77 -4.63 19.88 -14.29
N VAL A 78 -4.33 19.76 -13.00
CA VAL A 78 -5.31 19.52 -11.94
C VAL A 78 -4.94 20.45 -10.81
N THR A 79 -5.76 21.48 -10.64
CA THR A 79 -5.68 22.40 -9.51
C THR A 79 -6.18 21.68 -8.26
N THR A 80 -5.29 21.20 -7.42
CA THR A 80 -5.63 20.99 -6.00
C THR A 80 -4.53 21.54 -5.12
N SER A 81 -4.97 22.49 -4.30
CA SER A 81 -4.26 23.32 -3.34
C SER A 81 -3.23 22.60 -2.47
N ALA A 82 -2.08 23.26 -2.35
CA ALA A 82 -0.94 22.95 -1.49
C ALA A 82 -1.33 22.55 -0.06
N TRP A 83 -0.72 21.46 0.44
CA TRP A 83 -0.57 21.24 1.88
C TRP A 83 0.82 20.66 2.24
N LYS A 84 1.29 21.09 3.40
CA LYS A 84 2.66 21.12 3.93
C LYS A 84 3.37 19.76 4.02
N THR A 85 4.68 19.81 3.77
CA THR A 85 5.67 18.83 4.25
C THR A 85 5.68 18.78 5.78
N VAL A 86 5.29 17.64 6.34
CA VAL A 86 5.82 17.07 7.58
C VAL A 86 5.76 15.55 7.36
N GLY A 87 6.67 14.76 7.93
CA GLY A 87 6.69 13.29 7.84
C GLY A 87 5.39 12.65 8.37
N ALA A 88 4.34 12.70 7.56
CA ALA A 88 2.99 12.32 7.92
C ALA A 88 2.70 10.95 7.29
N SER A 89 2.66 9.93 8.14
CA SER A 89 1.81 8.76 7.87
C SER A 89 0.40 9.27 7.68
N THR A 90 -0.03 9.43 6.43
CA THR A 90 -1.43 9.77 6.13
C THR A 90 -2.15 8.43 6.01
N GLU A 91 -2.73 8.00 7.13
CA GLU A 91 -3.56 6.81 7.19
C GLU A 91 -4.84 7.06 6.41
N TYR A 92 -4.95 6.47 5.22
CA TYR A 92 -6.21 6.44 4.47
C TYR A 92 -6.97 5.18 4.85
N GLN A 93 -8.03 5.33 5.63
CA GLN A 93 -9.01 4.28 5.89
C GLN A 93 -10.01 4.25 4.73
N TYR A 94 -9.91 3.27 3.84
CA TYR A 94 -10.94 2.99 2.84
C TYR A 94 -11.93 1.97 3.44
N GLN A 95 -13.20 2.35 3.58
CA GLN A 95 -14.29 1.41 3.84
C GLN A 95 -14.98 1.09 2.51
N TYR A 96 -15.15 -0.20 2.21
CA TYR A 96 -15.90 -0.70 1.05
C TYR A 96 -17.38 -0.88 1.39
#